data_AF-A0A2S8ZWR0-F1
#
_entry.id   AF-A0A2S8ZWR0-F1
#
_cell.length_a   1.000
_cell.length_b   1.000
_cell.length_c   1.000
_cell.angle_alpha   90.00
_cell.angle_beta   90.00
_cell.angle_gamma   90.00
#
_symmetry.space_group_name_H-M   'P 1'
#
loop_
_entity.id
_entity.type
_entity.pdbx_description
1 polymer ?
#
loop_
_entity_poly.entity_id
_entity_poly.type
_entity_poly.pdbx_seq_one_letter_code
_entity_poly.pdbx_strand_id
1 'polypeptide(L)'
;MKKLVVIITLFLCGFLKAQFEEIKEKKWLVLLLSTRIEGTSMDSKAFWSIGTKLTDGDKNYYSLRGHFNWWDERRLLVIPEFDYFRKVVSFRDGAEVSSLYVGAGVSPYTVSPKVGINFYHFFCAEFGYNFEYNTYKPFPIKGFRFGLGINLVF
;
A
#
# COMPACT_ATOMS: atom_id res chain seq x y z
N MET A 1 14.78 12.65 -21.76
CA MET A 1 13.64 12.05 -21.00
C MET A 1 13.40 10.59 -21.38
N LYS A 2 13.13 10.23 -22.64
CA LYS A 2 12.84 8.82 -23.05
C LYS A 2 13.91 7.79 -22.61
N LYS A 3 15.20 8.09 -22.81
CA LYS A 3 16.31 7.19 -22.39
C LYS A 3 16.38 7.01 -20.87
N LEU A 4 16.11 8.06 -20.10
CA LEU A 4 16.11 8.01 -18.63
C LEU A 4 14.97 7.12 -18.12
N VAL A 5 13.77 7.25 -18.71
CA VAL A 5 12.61 6.40 -18.39
C VAL A 5 12.95 4.93 -18.63
N VAL A 6 13.53 4.60 -19.79
CA VAL A 6 13.93 3.22 -20.10
C VAL A 6 14.96 2.67 -19.12
N ILE A 7 15.97 3.46 -18.74
CA ILE A 7 16.98 3.06 -17.75
C ILE A 7 16.35 2.81 -16.38
N ILE A 8 15.48 3.70 -15.92
CA ILE A 8 14.77 3.55 -14.64
C ILE A 8 13.87 2.32 -14.67
N THR A 9 13.14 2.08 -15.76
CA THR A 9 12.31 0.89 -15.93
C THR A 9 13.14 -0.39 -15.88
N LEU A 10 14.25 -0.46 -16.62
CA LEU A 10 15.14 -1.62 -16.61
C LEU A 10 15.74 -1.88 -15.23
N PHE A 11 16.15 -0.82 -14.52
CA PHE A 11 16.65 -0.91 -13.15
C PHE A 11 15.59 -1.44 -12.19
N LEU A 12 14.37 -0.90 -12.24
CA LEU A 12 13.24 -1.36 -11.43
C LEU A 12 12.88 -2.82 -11.74
N CYS A 13 12.85 -3.21 -13.02
CA CYS A 13 12.59 -4.60 -13.42
C CYS A 13 13.68 -5.55 -12.89
N GLY A 14 14.96 -5.16 -12.99
CA GLY A 14 16.07 -5.95 -12.44
C GLY A 14 15.99 -6.10 -10.92
N PHE A 15 15.68 -5.01 -10.22
CA PHE A 15 15.53 -5.00 -8.77
C PHE A 15 14.34 -5.86 -8.30
N LEU A 16 13.17 -5.73 -8.95
CA LEU A 16 11.99 -6.54 -8.66
C LEU A 16 12.23 -8.03 -8.96
N LYS A 17 12.97 -8.35 -10.02
CA LYS A 17 13.34 -9.74 -10.35
C LYS A 17 14.22 -10.36 -9.26
N ALA A 18 15.21 -9.62 -8.77
CA ALA A 18 16.07 -10.08 -7.67
C ALA A 18 15.26 -10.34 -6.39
N GLN A 19 14.33 -9.44 -6.05
CA GLN A 19 13.41 -9.63 -4.92
C GLN A 19 12.53 -10.89 -5.11
N PHE A 20 12.06 -11.16 -6.33
CA PHE A 20 11.24 -12.35 -6.62
C PHE A 20 12.00 -13.67 -6.45
N GLU A 21 13.25 -13.72 -6.91
CA GLU A 21 14.11 -14.90 -6.74
C GLU A 21 14.41 -15.15 -5.25
N GLU A 22 14.68 -14.10 -4.47
CA GLU A 22 14.89 -14.21 -3.03
C GLU A 22 13.62 -14.66 -2.27
N ILE A 23 12.44 -14.14 -2.64
CA ILE A 23 11.15 -14.57 -2.09
C ILE A 23 10.90 -16.07 -2.35
N LYS A 24 11.28 -16.55 -3.53
CA LYS A 24 11.09 -17.95 -3.94
C LYS A 24 11.95 -18.91 -3.13
N GLU A 25 13.19 -18.52 -2.81
CA GLU A 25 14.12 -19.34 -2.02
C GLU A 25 13.88 -19.25 -0.51
N LYS A 26 13.55 -18.06 0.02
CA LYS A 26 13.44 -17.80 1.47
C LYS A 26 12.02 -17.45 1.90
N LYS A 27 11.04 -18.32 1.57
CA LYS A 27 9.62 -18.14 1.92
C LYS A 27 9.34 -17.71 3.37
N TRP A 28 10.19 -18.09 4.32
CA TRP A 28 10.06 -17.76 5.74
C TRP A 28 10.56 -16.36 6.13
N LEU A 29 11.43 -15.73 5.33
CA LEU A 29 12.00 -14.41 5.59
C LEU A 29 11.10 -13.29 5.03
N VAL A 30 10.35 -13.60 3.98
CA VAL A 30 9.26 -12.79 3.38
C VAL A 30 8.12 -12.52 4.37
N LEU A 31 8.05 -13.27 5.47
CA LEU A 31 7.06 -13.12 6.53
C LEU A 31 7.22 -11.83 7.39
N LEU A 32 8.35 -11.12 7.33
CA LEU A 32 8.72 -10.23 8.44
C LEU A 32 8.46 -8.74 8.23
N LEU A 33 8.79 -8.12 7.09
CA LEU A 33 8.51 -6.68 6.87
C LEU A 33 8.59 -6.37 5.38
N SER A 34 7.45 -6.12 4.72
CA SER A 34 7.49 -5.46 3.40
C SER A 34 7.41 -3.95 3.59
N THR A 35 8.36 -3.22 3.03
CA THR A 35 8.21 -1.76 2.94
C THR A 35 7.25 -1.45 1.81
N ARG A 36 6.16 -0.77 2.14
CA ARG A 36 5.19 -0.31 1.17
C ARG A 36 5.40 1.16 0.87
N ILE A 37 5.48 1.49 -0.41
CA ILE A 37 5.50 2.85 -0.91
C ILE A 37 4.29 3.03 -1.81
N GLU A 38 3.46 4.03 -1.55
CA GLU A 38 2.17 4.21 -2.22
C GLU A 38 1.82 5.67 -2.49
N GLY A 39 1.30 5.96 -3.67
CA GLY A 39 0.53 7.17 -3.92
C GLY A 39 -0.93 6.93 -3.54
N THR A 40 -1.46 7.72 -2.61
CA THR A 40 -2.87 7.63 -2.19
C THR A 40 -3.60 8.91 -2.52
N SER A 41 -4.74 8.80 -3.19
CA SER A 41 -5.76 9.85 -3.22
C SER A 41 -6.77 9.59 -2.10
N MET A 42 -7.09 10.63 -1.33
CA MET A 42 -8.20 10.65 -0.36
C MET A 42 -9.05 11.88 -0.70
N ASP A 43 -10.23 11.64 -1.25
CA ASP A 43 -11.09 12.68 -1.83
C ASP A 43 -10.32 13.55 -2.85
N SER A 44 -10.32 14.86 -2.67
CA SER A 44 -9.66 15.86 -3.53
C SER A 44 -8.15 15.94 -3.32
N LYS A 45 -7.59 15.15 -2.40
CA LYS A 45 -6.22 15.31 -1.91
C LYS A 45 -5.37 14.11 -2.25
N ALA A 46 -4.11 14.36 -2.56
CA ALA A 46 -3.12 13.31 -2.79
C ALA A 46 -2.16 13.21 -1.60
N PHE A 47 -1.57 12.04 -1.40
CA PHE A 47 -0.58 11.75 -0.38
C PHE A 47 0.46 10.79 -0.93
N TRP A 48 1.71 10.96 -0.51
CA TRP A 48 2.67 9.85 -0.52
C TRP A 48 2.51 9.06 0.76
N SER A 49 2.73 7.76 0.69
CA SER A 49 2.57 6.89 1.84
C SER A 49 3.77 5.97 1.92
N ILE A 50 4.34 5.87 3.12
CA ILE A 50 5.35 4.87 3.42
C ILE A 50 4.91 4.08 4.65
N GLY A 51 5.20 2.79 4.66
CA GLY A 51 4.92 1.99 5.83
C GLY A 51 5.42 0.58 5.73
N THR A 52 5.06 -0.20 6.73
CA THR A 52 5.36 -1.63 6.78
C THR A 52 4.09 -2.45 6.62
N LYS A 53 4.26 -3.62 6.01
CA LYS A 53 3.28 -4.68 5.96
C LYS A 53 3.83 -5.87 6.75
N LEU A 54 3.08 -6.27 7.77
CA LEU A 54 3.37 -7.42 8.63
C LEU A 54 2.38 -8.52 8.26
N THR A 55 2.87 -9.60 7.66
CA THR A 55 2.02 -10.71 7.24
C THR A 55 1.79 -11.69 8.38
N ASP A 56 0.54 -12.07 8.61
CA ASP A 56 0.15 -13.17 9.48
C ASP A 56 -0.07 -14.42 8.62
N GLY A 57 1.05 -15.09 8.34
CA GLY A 57 1.13 -16.18 7.36
C GLY A 57 0.70 -15.76 5.96
N ASP A 58 0.15 -16.70 5.19
CA ASP A 58 -0.33 -16.46 3.83
C ASP A 58 -1.73 -15.82 3.76
N LYS A 59 -2.40 -15.59 4.88
CA LYS A 59 -3.83 -15.27 4.89
C LYS A 59 -4.13 -13.81 5.18
N ASN A 60 -3.46 -13.19 6.16
CA ASN A 60 -3.81 -11.84 6.57
C ASN A 60 -2.56 -10.96 6.63
N TYR A 61 -2.76 -9.64 6.69
CA TYR A 61 -1.69 -8.73 7.04
C TYR A 61 -2.19 -7.54 7.84
N TYR A 62 -1.28 -7.02 8.64
CA TYR A 62 -1.39 -5.73 9.27
C TYR A 62 -0.53 -4.74 8.49
N SER A 63 -0.94 -3.48 8.42
CA SER A 63 -0.11 -2.43 7.86
C SER A 63 -0.03 -1.26 8.82
N LEU A 64 1.16 -0.70 8.98
CA LEU A 64 1.36 0.56 9.67
C LEU A 64 1.98 1.54 8.68
N ARG A 65 1.26 2.60 8.34
CA ARG A 65 1.63 3.57 7.30
C ARG A 65 1.54 5.00 7.81
N GLY A 66 2.39 5.86 7.28
CA GLY A 66 2.22 7.31 7.36
C GLY A 66 1.85 7.86 6.00
N HIS A 67 0.79 8.67 5.93
CA HIS A 67 0.43 9.44 4.74
C HIS A 67 0.96 10.87 4.85
N PHE A 68 1.80 11.25 3.90
CA PHE A 68 2.50 12.52 3.81
C PHE A 68 1.86 13.40 2.75
N ASN A 69 1.52 14.62 3.14
CA ASN A 69 1.19 15.68 2.20
C ASN A 69 2.04 16.91 2.57
N TRP A 70 2.83 17.37 1.61
CA TRP A 70 3.68 18.57 1.73
C TRP A 70 3.36 19.64 0.68
N TRP A 71 2.39 19.39 -0.22
CA TRP A 71 2.06 20.28 -1.35
C TRP A 71 0.76 21.06 -1.22
N ASP A 72 -0.22 20.57 -0.44
CA ASP A 72 -1.57 21.14 -0.43
C ASP A 72 -1.64 22.45 0.39
N GLU A 73 -0.80 22.61 1.43
CA GLU A 73 -0.88 23.77 2.34
C GLU A 73 0.48 24.26 2.90
N ARG A 74 1.63 23.88 2.30
CA ARG A 74 3.01 24.19 2.76
C ARG A 74 3.33 23.77 4.21
N ARG A 75 2.54 22.89 4.82
CA ARG A 75 2.84 22.25 6.12
C ARG A 75 2.96 20.76 5.89
N LEU A 76 4.05 20.16 6.36
CA LEU A 76 4.21 18.71 6.36
C LEU A 76 3.13 18.11 7.25
N LEU A 77 2.14 17.45 6.65
CA LEU A 77 1.14 16.68 7.36
C LEU A 77 1.50 15.21 7.30
N VAL A 78 1.45 14.53 8.45
CA VAL A 78 1.61 13.08 8.55
C VAL A 78 0.36 12.51 9.21
N ILE A 79 -0.36 11.66 8.48
CA ILE A 79 -1.51 10.92 9.02
C ILE A 79 -1.08 9.48 9.21
N PRO A 80 -0.85 9.01 10.46
CA PRO A 80 -0.60 7.61 10.70
C PRO A 80 -1.88 6.81 10.49
N GLU A 81 -1.73 5.62 9.92
CA GLU A 81 -2.82 4.69 9.66
C GLU A 81 -2.38 3.27 10.01
N PHE A 82 -3.22 2.58 10.76
CA PHE A 82 -3.10 1.16 11.02
C PHE A 82 -4.19 0.41 10.28
N ASP A 83 -3.82 -0.61 9.52
CA ASP A 83 -4.73 -1.43 8.74
C ASP A 83 -4.69 -2.88 9.15
N TYR A 84 -5.85 -3.51 9.04
CA TYR A 84 -5.97 -4.96 8.98
C TYR A 84 -6.62 -5.37 7.67
N PHE A 85 -6.01 -6.33 6.97
CA PHE A 85 -6.51 -6.90 5.74
C PHE A 85 -6.55 -8.43 5.81
N ARG A 86 -7.69 -8.98 5.43
CA ARG A 86 -7.93 -10.41 5.28
C ARG A 86 -7.92 -10.77 3.81
N LYS A 87 -7.13 -11.78 3.42
CA LYS A 87 -7.18 -12.36 2.08
C LYS A 87 -8.50 -13.11 1.91
N VAL A 88 -9.23 -12.77 0.86
CA VAL A 88 -10.51 -13.41 0.51
C VAL A 88 -10.34 -14.39 -0.63
N VAL A 89 -9.45 -14.07 -1.58
CA VAL A 89 -9.19 -14.91 -2.75
C VAL A 89 -7.69 -14.99 -3.00
N SER A 90 -7.20 -16.20 -3.28
CA SER A 90 -5.87 -16.44 -3.83
C SER A 90 -6.02 -17.04 -5.21
N PHE A 91 -5.33 -16.46 -6.19
CA PHE A 91 -5.30 -17.00 -7.55
C PHE A 91 -4.07 -17.91 -7.73
N ARG A 92 -4.09 -18.76 -8.76
CA ARG A 92 -3.00 -19.71 -9.04
C ARG A 92 -1.71 -18.99 -9.39
N ASP A 93 -0.58 -19.65 -9.13
CA ASP A 93 0.75 -19.18 -9.54
C ASP A 93 0.78 -18.92 -11.06
N GLY A 94 1.19 -17.70 -11.42
CA GLY A 94 1.22 -17.22 -12.82
C GLY A 94 0.05 -16.32 -13.24
N ALA A 95 -0.98 -16.15 -12.40
CA ALA A 95 -2.01 -15.15 -12.63
C ALA A 95 -1.48 -13.72 -12.41
N GLU A 96 -1.93 -12.76 -13.23
CA GLU A 96 -1.54 -11.34 -13.11
C GLU A 96 -1.98 -10.75 -11.77
N VAL A 97 -3.16 -11.16 -11.30
CA VAL A 97 -3.67 -10.88 -9.96
C VAL A 97 -3.31 -12.04 -9.04
N SER A 98 -2.54 -11.79 -7.99
CA SER A 98 -2.11 -12.85 -7.06
C SER A 98 -3.08 -13.03 -5.89
N SER A 99 -3.71 -11.95 -5.40
CA SER A 99 -4.60 -12.02 -4.24
C SER A 99 -5.57 -10.85 -4.15
N LEU A 100 -6.78 -11.13 -3.63
CA LEU A 100 -7.79 -10.14 -3.24
C LEU A 100 -7.87 -10.06 -1.71
N TYR A 101 -7.93 -8.84 -1.19
CA TYR A 101 -8.03 -8.55 0.23
C TYR A 101 -9.24 -7.65 0.53
N VAL A 102 -9.81 -7.83 1.70
CA VAL A 102 -10.78 -6.90 2.29
C VAL A 102 -10.30 -6.55 3.69
N GLY A 103 -10.52 -5.31 4.11
CA GLY A 103 -9.93 -4.83 5.34
C GLY A 103 -10.53 -3.52 5.80
N ALA A 104 -9.94 -3.00 6.86
CA ALA A 104 -10.24 -1.67 7.35
C ALA A 104 -8.97 -1.03 7.91
N GLY A 105 -8.87 0.28 7.71
CA GLY A 105 -7.87 1.14 8.30
C GLY A 105 -8.46 2.01 9.39
N VAL A 106 -7.65 2.32 10.40
CA VAL A 106 -7.95 3.33 11.41
C VAL A 106 -6.80 4.33 11.42
N SER A 107 -7.16 5.61 11.28
CA SER A 107 -6.28 6.75 11.52
C SER A 107 -6.85 7.58 12.67
N PRO A 108 -6.12 8.55 13.25
CA PRO A 108 -6.67 9.44 14.28
C PRO A 108 -7.98 10.16 13.90
N TYR A 109 -8.29 10.26 12.60
CA TYR A 109 -9.42 11.04 12.08
C TYR A 109 -10.49 10.20 11.38
N THR A 110 -10.17 8.96 10.99
CA THR A 110 -11.02 8.15 10.10
C THR A 110 -11.00 6.67 10.44
N VAL A 111 -12.14 6.02 10.18
CA VAL A 111 -12.22 4.57 9.94
C VAL A 111 -12.51 4.36 8.46
N SER A 112 -11.79 3.43 7.85
CA SER A 112 -11.74 3.31 6.40
C SER A 112 -11.87 1.85 5.96
N PRO A 113 -13.06 1.33 5.67
CA PRO A 113 -13.21 0.04 5.00
C PRO A 113 -12.57 0.08 3.61
N LYS A 114 -11.87 -0.99 3.25
CA LYS A 114 -11.03 -1.09 2.06
C LYS A 114 -11.13 -2.46 1.41
N VAL A 115 -10.89 -2.46 0.10
CA VAL A 115 -10.60 -3.63 -0.70
C VAL A 115 -9.25 -3.43 -1.39
N GLY A 116 -8.45 -4.48 -1.46
CA GLY A 116 -7.11 -4.45 -1.99
C GLY A 116 -6.87 -5.57 -2.99
N ILE A 117 -6.10 -5.30 -4.02
CA ILE A 117 -5.67 -6.27 -5.03
C ILE A 117 -4.14 -6.22 -5.10
N ASN A 118 -3.50 -7.38 -5.04
CA ASN A 118 -2.07 -7.49 -5.32
C ASN A 118 -1.86 -8.08 -6.72
N PHE A 119 -0.96 -7.46 -7.49
CA PHE A 119 -0.48 -7.94 -8.78
C PHE A 119 0.97 -8.38 -8.66
N TYR A 120 1.29 -9.56 -9.19
CA TYR A 120 2.64 -10.14 -9.16
C TYR A 120 3.34 -10.08 -7.78
N HIS A 121 2.57 -10.09 -6.68
CA HIS A 121 3.04 -9.92 -5.29
C HIS A 121 3.65 -8.55 -4.91
N PHE A 122 4.16 -7.77 -5.87
CA PHE A 122 4.82 -6.49 -5.62
C PHE A 122 3.88 -5.30 -5.71
N PHE A 123 3.03 -5.24 -6.74
CA PHE A 123 2.14 -4.09 -6.90
C PHE A 123 0.87 -4.28 -6.09
N CYS A 124 0.39 -3.21 -5.49
CA CYS A 124 -0.86 -3.20 -4.76
C CYS A 124 -1.73 -2.04 -5.22
N ALA A 125 -3.02 -2.32 -5.37
CA ALA A 125 -4.05 -1.33 -5.57
C ALA A 125 -5.07 -1.45 -4.43
N GLU A 126 -5.43 -0.33 -3.82
CA GLU A 126 -6.43 -0.26 -2.76
C GLU A 126 -7.52 0.72 -3.11
N PHE A 127 -8.77 0.36 -2.80
CA PHE A 127 -9.92 1.24 -2.90
C PHE A 127 -10.69 1.19 -1.59
N GLY A 128 -11.24 2.32 -1.17
CA GLY A 128 -12.05 2.36 0.05
C GLY A 128 -12.81 3.66 0.21
N TYR A 129 -13.36 3.85 1.40
CA TYR A 129 -14.06 5.06 1.78
C TYR A 129 -13.66 5.47 3.19
N ASN A 130 -13.30 6.74 3.41
CA ASN A 130 -12.97 7.28 4.72
C ASN A 130 -14.25 7.78 5.41
N PHE A 131 -14.66 7.10 6.48
CA PHE A 131 -15.64 7.62 7.43
C PHE A 131 -14.94 8.41 8.51
N GLU A 132 -15.33 9.66 8.66
CA GLU A 132 -14.77 10.54 9.67
C GLU A 132 -15.60 10.46 10.96
N TYR A 133 -14.92 10.33 12.10
CA TYR A 133 -15.59 10.31 13.41
C TYR A 133 -15.27 11.52 14.30
N ASN A 134 -14.36 12.41 13.87
CA ASN A 134 -14.05 13.65 14.58
C ASN A 134 -14.43 14.88 13.75
N THR A 135 -15.19 15.82 14.34
CA THR A 135 -15.79 16.97 13.65
C THR A 135 -14.80 18.11 13.41
N TYR A 136 -13.77 18.23 14.26
CA TYR A 136 -12.72 19.25 14.12
C TYR A 136 -11.40 18.61 13.72
N LYS A 137 -10.91 18.94 12.52
CA LYS A 137 -9.61 18.48 12.04
C LYS A 137 -8.97 19.50 11.11
N PRO A 138 -7.64 19.58 11.15
CA PRO A 138 -6.88 20.45 10.26
C PRO A 138 -6.98 20.02 8.80
N PHE A 139 -7.36 18.76 8.52
CA PHE A 139 -7.37 18.23 7.17
C PHE A 139 -8.53 17.24 6.95
N PRO A 140 -9.68 17.70 6.40
CA PRO A 140 -10.78 16.81 6.06
C PRO A 140 -10.37 15.88 4.92
N ILE A 141 -10.66 14.58 5.10
CA ILE A 141 -10.30 13.49 4.18
C ILE A 141 -11.45 12.48 4.01
N LYS A 142 -12.68 12.85 4.40
CA LYS A 142 -13.90 12.09 4.13
C LYS A 142 -14.06 11.89 2.64
N GLY A 143 -14.42 10.68 2.23
CA GLY A 143 -14.73 10.39 0.84
C GLY A 143 -14.03 9.14 0.34
N PHE A 144 -14.10 8.94 -0.97
CA PHE A 144 -13.43 7.82 -1.61
C PHE A 144 -11.92 7.96 -1.50
N ARG A 145 -11.25 6.82 -1.36
CA ARG A 145 -9.80 6.74 -1.41
C ARG A 145 -9.37 5.70 -2.42
N PHE A 146 -8.22 5.97 -3.02
CA PHE A 146 -7.57 5.07 -3.96
C PHE A 146 -6.06 5.11 -3.74
N GLY A 147 -5.44 3.94 -3.60
CA GLY A 147 -4.01 3.78 -3.39
C GLY A 147 -3.40 2.91 -4.48
N LEU A 148 -2.24 3.33 -5.01
CA LEU A 148 -1.39 2.50 -5.85
C LEU A 148 0.02 2.49 -5.29
N GLY A 149 0.54 1.30 -5.04
CA GLY A 149 1.84 1.15 -4.40
C GLY A 149 2.63 -0.07 -4.81
N ILE A 150 3.86 -0.10 -4.33
CA ILE A 150 4.82 -1.18 -4.51
C ILE A 150 5.22 -1.66 -3.11
N ASN A 151 5.17 -2.97 -2.92
CA ASN A 151 5.69 -3.68 -1.76
C ASN A 151 7.10 -4.16 -2.09
N LEU A 152 8.08 -3.67 -1.35
CA LEU A 152 9.47 -4.08 -1.43
C LEU A 152 9.75 -5.07 -0.32
N VAL A 153 10.38 -6.18 -0.67
CA VAL A 153 10.81 -7.22 0.28
C VAL A 153 12.34 -7.13 0.40
N PHE A 154 12.83 -7.12 1.63
CA PHE A 154 14.26 -7.07 1.99
C PHE A 154 14.59 -8.23 2.93
#